data_AF-A0A0M3J5A3-F1
#
_entry.id   AF-A0A0M3J5A3-F1
#
_cell.length_a   1.000
_cell.length_b   1.000
_cell.length_c   1.000
_cell.angle_alpha   90.00
_cell.angle_beta   90.00
_cell.angle_gamma   90.00
#
_symmetry.space_group_name_H-M   'P 1'
#
loop_
_entity.id
_entity.type
_entity.pdbx_description
1 polymer ?
#
loop_
_entity_poly.entity_id
_entity_poly.type
_entity_poly.pdbx_seq_one_letter_code
_entity_poly.pdbx_strand_id
1 'polypeptide(L)'
;LIQYEWSHRAKRREIVKHVQSALESSSDQEFDDEELEKLLDVQWDEMFDTVCDPPIQHQKCLQAVWELFHTELIFLHKQLLVLRNVYKEPLKRCQVEGCLLTVEPDLLFGNLDQLCRISRGFCKSFLTIMNDISKRQEELEVQQPERQCLCKAENVDSDQLDEHRGSTVADPFFDTTELIVRLFEKFSKGPSTISAYQAYCINYKATMEYLGSIRQKEERFNEFERVTCLLIGSLQSI
;
A
#
# COMPACT_ATOMS: atom_id res chain seq x y z
N LEU A 1 39.03 -19.36 22.63
CA LEU A 1 38.46 -18.16 21.97
C LEU A 1 38.58 -18.21 20.45
N ILE A 2 39.78 -18.33 19.90
CA ILE A 2 40.02 -18.22 18.43
C ILE A 2 39.19 -19.20 17.60
N GLN A 3 39.09 -20.48 17.98
CA GLN A 3 38.32 -21.49 17.23
C GLN A 3 36.80 -21.27 17.27
N TYR A 4 36.30 -20.70 18.37
CA TYR A 4 34.88 -20.31 18.55
C TYR A 4 34.55 -19.08 17.70
N GLU A 5 35.44 -18.09 17.64
CA GLU A 5 35.30 -16.92 16.78
C GLU A 5 35.36 -17.25 15.28
N TRP A 6 36.18 -18.23 14.87
CA TRP A 6 36.23 -18.69 13.48
C TRP A 6 34.92 -19.37 13.07
N SER A 7 34.32 -20.17 13.97
CA SER A 7 33.00 -20.80 13.76
C SER A 7 31.90 -19.75 13.60
N HIS A 8 31.89 -18.72 14.43
CA HIS A 8 30.92 -17.61 14.33
C HIS A 8 31.09 -16.78 13.07
N ARG A 9 32.34 -16.45 12.72
CA ARG A 9 32.63 -15.69 11.49
C ARG A 9 32.27 -16.49 10.24
N ALA A 10 32.48 -17.81 10.24
CA ALA A 10 32.08 -18.68 9.15
C ALA A 10 30.54 -18.77 9.02
N LYS A 11 29.83 -19.03 10.12
CA LYS A 11 28.35 -19.04 10.16
C LYS A 11 27.74 -17.72 9.70
N ARG A 12 28.32 -16.59 10.13
CA ARG A 12 27.88 -15.25 9.68
C ARG A 12 28.06 -15.08 8.17
N ARG A 13 29.20 -15.47 7.60
CA ARG A 13 29.44 -15.38 6.15
C ARG A 13 28.50 -16.27 5.35
N GLU A 14 28.22 -17.46 5.86
CA GLU A 14 27.25 -18.40 5.29
C GLU A 14 25.86 -17.77 5.25
N ILE A 15 25.34 -17.26 6.38
CA ILE A 15 24.04 -16.58 6.43
C ILE A 15 23.99 -15.37 5.50
N VAL A 16 25.04 -14.53 5.48
CA VAL A 16 25.11 -13.38 4.57
C VAL A 16 24.94 -13.82 3.11
N LYS A 17 25.66 -14.87 2.70
CA LYS A 17 25.61 -15.37 1.33
C LYS A 17 24.22 -15.90 0.98
N HIS A 18 23.61 -16.67 1.88
CA HIS A 18 22.26 -17.21 1.69
C HIS A 18 21.21 -16.10 1.62
N VAL A 19 21.27 -15.10 2.50
CA VAL A 19 20.34 -13.96 2.47
C VAL A 19 20.50 -13.11 1.22
N GLN A 20 21.73 -12.80 0.79
CA GLN A 20 21.98 -12.06 -0.45
C GLN A 20 21.44 -12.80 -1.67
N SER A 21 21.76 -14.08 -1.80
CA SER A 21 21.26 -14.94 -2.87
C SER A 21 19.72 -15.05 -2.86
N ALA A 22 19.13 -15.14 -1.66
CA ALA A 22 17.69 -15.21 -1.50
C ALA A 22 16.99 -13.90 -1.91
N LEU A 23 17.57 -12.75 -1.56
CA LEU A 23 17.03 -11.43 -1.96
C LEU A 23 17.12 -11.23 -3.48
N GLU A 24 18.25 -11.55 -4.10
CA GLU A 24 18.46 -11.44 -5.55
C GLU A 24 17.52 -12.36 -6.36
N SER A 25 17.11 -13.50 -5.79
CA SER A 25 16.23 -14.48 -6.43
C SER A 25 14.75 -14.38 -6.03
N SER A 26 14.39 -13.40 -5.19
CA SER A 26 13.03 -13.24 -4.63
C SER A 26 12.05 -12.44 -5.50
N SER A 27 12.38 -12.14 -6.76
CA SER A 27 11.46 -11.41 -7.66
C SER A 27 10.24 -12.26 -8.00
N ASP A 28 9.18 -12.07 -7.23
CA ASP A 28 7.90 -12.76 -7.40
C ASP A 28 6.97 -11.92 -8.28
N GLN A 29 6.69 -12.40 -9.49
CA GLN A 29 5.90 -11.67 -10.50
C GLN A 29 4.46 -11.37 -10.05
N GLU A 30 3.91 -12.11 -9.08
CA GLU A 30 2.50 -11.96 -8.67
C GLU A 30 2.18 -10.54 -8.13
N PHE A 31 3.20 -9.86 -7.57
CA PHE A 31 3.05 -8.58 -6.89
C PHE A 31 4.04 -7.51 -7.38
N ASP A 32 4.74 -7.79 -8.47
CA ASP A 32 5.47 -6.77 -9.21
C ASP A 32 4.44 -5.93 -9.98
N ASP A 33 4.26 -4.68 -9.55
CA ASP A 33 3.24 -3.77 -10.08
C ASP A 33 3.84 -2.38 -10.26
N GLU A 34 4.63 -2.26 -11.33
CA GLU A 34 5.37 -1.05 -11.68
C GLU A 34 4.44 0.18 -11.81
N GLU A 35 3.18 -0.03 -12.19
CA GLU A 35 2.18 1.04 -12.27
C GLU A 35 1.86 1.61 -10.88
N LEU A 36 1.65 0.75 -9.89
CA LEU A 36 1.40 1.19 -8.51
C LEU A 36 2.64 1.82 -7.87
N GLU A 37 3.83 1.31 -8.19
CA GLU A 37 5.08 1.86 -7.65
C GLU A 37 5.34 3.30 -8.11
N LYS A 38 5.02 3.63 -9.37
CA LYS A 38 5.14 5.00 -9.92
C LYS A 38 4.27 6.01 -9.20
N LEU A 39 3.18 5.56 -8.57
CA LEU A 39 2.24 6.43 -7.84
C LEU A 39 2.70 6.76 -6.42
N LEU A 40 3.84 6.22 -5.97
CA LEU A 40 4.36 6.48 -4.62
C LEU A 40 4.84 7.92 -4.40
N ASP A 41 5.19 8.64 -5.45
CA ASP A 41 5.67 10.03 -5.36
C ASP A 41 4.63 11.06 -5.86
N VAL A 42 3.54 10.58 -6.49
CA VAL A 42 2.51 11.41 -7.11
C VAL A 42 1.66 12.13 -6.05
N GLN A 43 1.56 13.45 -6.19
CA GLN A 43 0.73 14.29 -5.32
C GLN A 43 -0.73 14.36 -5.80
N TRP A 44 -1.62 14.85 -4.94
CA TRP A 44 -3.05 14.92 -5.25
C TRP A 44 -3.35 15.84 -6.44
N ASP A 45 -2.60 16.93 -6.61
CA ASP A 45 -2.76 17.90 -7.70
C ASP A 45 -2.42 17.27 -9.06
N GLU A 46 -1.34 16.49 -9.11
CA GLU A 46 -0.94 15.72 -10.29
C GLU A 46 -1.91 14.57 -10.60
N MET A 47 -2.54 13.97 -9.57
CA MET A 47 -3.45 12.84 -9.76
C MET A 47 -4.82 13.24 -10.33
N PHE A 48 -5.32 14.43 -9.96
CA PHE A 48 -6.66 14.89 -10.33
C PHE A 48 -6.69 15.97 -11.42
N ASP A 49 -5.54 16.43 -11.92
CA ASP A 49 -5.41 17.39 -13.04
C ASP A 49 -6.41 18.56 -12.93
N THR A 50 -6.40 19.28 -11.81
CA THR A 50 -7.38 20.35 -11.57
C THR A 50 -7.11 21.56 -12.48
N VAL A 51 -7.80 21.64 -13.62
CA VAL A 51 -7.66 22.72 -14.64
C VAL A 51 -8.07 24.12 -14.10
N CYS A 52 -8.87 24.16 -13.04
CA CYS A 52 -9.20 25.37 -12.29
C CYS A 52 -9.08 25.09 -10.80
N ASP A 53 -8.58 26.06 -10.03
CA ASP A 53 -8.55 26.00 -8.57
C ASP A 53 -9.97 25.74 -8.04
N PRO A 54 -10.27 24.51 -7.57
CA PRO A 54 -11.61 24.22 -7.10
C PRO A 54 -11.85 24.95 -5.77
N PRO A 55 -13.10 25.13 -5.33
CA PRO A 55 -13.41 25.67 -4.01
C PRO A 55 -12.62 24.93 -2.93
N ILE A 56 -12.17 25.66 -1.90
CA ILE A 56 -11.32 25.11 -0.81
C ILE A 56 -11.92 23.83 -0.21
N GLN A 57 -13.25 23.75 -0.09
CA GLN A 57 -13.91 22.56 0.43
C GLN A 57 -13.71 21.34 -0.49
N HIS A 58 -13.78 21.53 -1.80
CA HIS A 58 -13.56 20.47 -2.78
C HIS A 58 -12.09 20.03 -2.83
N GLN A 59 -11.14 20.97 -2.74
CA GLN A 59 -9.71 20.64 -2.60
C GLN A 59 -9.45 19.73 -1.39
N LYS A 60 -10.06 20.05 -0.24
CA LYS A 60 -9.94 19.20 0.97
C LYS A 60 -10.51 17.81 0.75
N CYS A 61 -11.60 17.66 -0.01
CA CYS A 61 -12.16 16.37 -0.35
C CYS A 61 -11.21 15.56 -1.25
N LEU A 62 -10.66 16.18 -2.32
CA LEU A 62 -9.68 15.53 -3.19
C LEU A 62 -8.44 15.09 -2.41
N GLN A 63 -7.91 15.98 -1.55
CA GLN A 63 -6.77 15.66 -0.71
C GLN A 63 -7.07 14.48 0.22
N ALA A 64 -8.22 14.45 0.90
CA ALA A 64 -8.59 13.34 1.79
C ALA A 64 -8.73 12.00 1.05
N VAL A 65 -9.28 12.03 -0.17
CA VAL A 65 -9.39 10.85 -1.04
C VAL A 65 -8.02 10.36 -1.49
N TRP A 66 -7.14 11.27 -1.89
CA TRP A 66 -5.76 10.95 -2.22
C TRP A 66 -5.02 10.39 -1.00
N GLU A 67 -5.14 11.02 0.18
CA GLU A 67 -4.50 10.55 1.42
C GLU A 67 -4.94 9.13 1.78
N LEU A 68 -6.22 8.79 1.59
CA LEU A 68 -6.73 7.43 1.77
C LEU A 68 -6.03 6.44 0.84
N PHE A 69 -5.97 6.75 -0.47
CA PHE A 69 -5.31 5.88 -1.45
C PHE A 69 -3.82 5.77 -1.19
N HIS A 70 -3.14 6.91 -1.02
CA HIS A 70 -1.71 7.01 -0.89
C HIS A 70 -1.22 6.34 0.41
N THR A 71 -1.96 6.47 1.51
CA THR A 71 -1.64 5.76 2.76
C THR A 71 -1.74 4.25 2.58
N GLU A 72 -2.77 3.76 1.88
CA GLU A 72 -2.90 2.32 1.59
C GLU A 72 -1.80 1.84 0.64
N LEU A 73 -1.41 2.65 -0.34
CA LEU A 73 -0.32 2.36 -1.26
C LEU A 73 1.03 2.28 -0.53
N ILE A 74 1.32 3.23 0.37
CA ILE A 74 2.50 3.19 1.25
C ILE A 74 2.44 1.95 2.15
N PHE A 75 1.29 1.64 2.73
CA PHE A 75 1.11 0.46 3.57
C PHE A 75 1.44 -0.83 2.79
N LEU A 76 0.95 -0.95 1.56
CA LEU A 76 1.27 -2.05 0.66
C LEU A 76 2.77 -2.12 0.35
N HIS A 77 3.36 -1.08 -0.24
CA HIS A 77 4.73 -1.12 -0.76
C HIS A 77 5.80 -1.08 0.34
N LYS A 78 5.63 -0.22 1.35
CA LYS A 78 6.67 0.03 2.36
C LYS A 78 6.53 -0.84 3.60
N GLN A 79 5.36 -1.45 3.84
CA GLN A 79 5.17 -2.36 4.99
C GLN A 79 4.91 -3.80 4.56
N LEU A 80 3.81 -4.09 3.85
CA LEU A 80 3.41 -5.46 3.55
C LEU A 80 4.40 -6.17 2.60
N LEU A 81 4.74 -5.53 1.47
CA LEU A 81 5.68 -6.10 0.51
C LEU A 81 7.10 -6.18 1.07
N VAL A 82 7.50 -5.26 1.95
CA VAL A 82 8.79 -5.37 2.67
C VAL A 82 8.79 -6.59 3.58
N LEU A 83 7.76 -6.77 4.41
CA LEU A 83 7.65 -7.97 5.26
C LEU A 83 7.68 -9.26 4.42
N ARG A 84 7.05 -9.25 3.24
CA ARG A 84 7.01 -10.45 2.39
C ARG A 84 8.33 -10.70 1.66
N ASN A 85 8.76 -9.75 0.82
CA ASN A 85 9.87 -9.94 -0.12
C ASN A 85 11.23 -9.85 0.56
N VAL A 86 11.32 -9.17 1.70
CA VAL A 86 12.60 -8.93 2.36
C VAL A 86 12.80 -9.83 3.57
N TYR A 87 11.72 -10.25 4.25
CA TYR A 87 11.82 -11.13 5.40
C TYR A 87 11.25 -12.54 5.12
N LYS A 88 9.97 -12.66 4.78
CA LYS A 88 9.30 -13.97 4.66
C LYS A 88 9.89 -14.85 3.55
N GLU A 89 9.97 -14.36 2.32
CA GLU A 89 10.47 -15.16 1.19
C GLU A 89 11.96 -15.45 1.32
N PRO A 90 12.81 -14.49 1.72
CA PRO A 90 14.22 -14.78 1.98
C PRO A 90 14.42 -15.79 3.11
N LEU A 91 13.61 -15.76 4.17
CA LEU A 91 13.63 -16.76 5.23
C LEU A 91 13.31 -18.16 4.66
N LYS A 92 12.24 -18.30 3.88
CA LYS A 92 11.85 -19.57 3.25
C LYS A 92 12.93 -20.09 2.29
N ARG A 93 13.58 -19.21 1.53
CA ARG A 93 14.70 -19.57 0.65
C ARG A 93 15.91 -20.07 1.45
N CYS A 94 16.28 -19.37 2.53
CA CYS A 94 17.31 -19.84 3.45
C CYS A 94 16.99 -21.23 4.02
N GLN A 95 15.71 -21.53 4.26
CA GLN A 95 15.27 -22.86 4.71
C GLN A 95 15.46 -23.97 3.68
N VAL A 96 15.19 -23.69 2.40
CA VAL A 96 15.48 -24.64 1.32
C VAL A 96 16.99 -24.95 1.25
N GLU A 97 17.83 -23.97 1.58
CA GLU A 97 19.29 -24.11 1.62
C GLU A 97 19.81 -24.74 2.93
N GLY A 98 18.92 -25.14 3.85
CA GLY A 98 19.27 -25.83 5.10
C GLY A 98 19.56 -24.91 6.30
N CYS A 99 19.31 -23.61 6.17
CA CYS A 99 19.46 -22.62 7.25
C CYS A 99 18.11 -22.31 7.92
N LEU A 100 18.12 -21.86 9.19
CA LEU A 100 16.91 -21.35 9.87
C LEU A 100 15.71 -22.32 9.93
N LEU A 101 15.96 -23.63 9.88
CA LEU A 101 14.93 -24.68 9.81
C LEU A 101 13.99 -24.75 11.02
N THR A 102 14.42 -24.20 12.16
CA THR A 102 13.66 -24.18 13.42
C THR A 102 12.69 -23.00 13.53
N VAL A 103 12.77 -22.04 12.61
CA VAL A 103 11.88 -20.88 12.56
C VAL A 103 10.66 -21.25 11.74
N GLU A 104 9.46 -20.99 12.24
CA GLU A 104 8.21 -21.25 11.53
C GLU A 104 7.71 -19.95 10.86
N PRO A 105 7.78 -19.81 9.52
CA PRO A 105 7.39 -18.57 8.85
C PRO A 105 5.91 -18.23 9.04
N ASP A 106 5.03 -19.24 9.13
CA ASP A 106 3.59 -19.04 9.29
C ASP A 106 3.23 -18.45 10.66
N LEU A 107 4.04 -18.71 11.71
CA LEU A 107 3.84 -18.08 13.02
C LEU A 107 4.28 -16.61 13.05
N LEU A 108 5.22 -16.23 12.17
CA LEU A 108 5.74 -14.86 12.06
C LEU A 108 4.91 -13.99 11.12
N PHE A 109 4.52 -14.53 9.98
CA PHE A 109 3.92 -13.76 8.90
C PHE A 109 2.46 -14.14 8.65
N GLY A 110 1.93 -15.18 9.29
CA GLY A 110 0.52 -15.54 9.28
C GLY A 110 -0.12 -15.46 7.89
N ASN A 111 -1.15 -14.63 7.79
CA ASN A 111 -1.91 -14.40 6.57
C ASN A 111 -1.38 -13.24 5.69
N LEU A 112 -0.09 -12.91 5.76
CA LEU A 112 0.52 -11.77 5.04
C LEU A 112 0.16 -11.72 3.55
N ASP A 113 0.20 -12.85 2.84
CA ASP A 113 -0.10 -12.85 1.39
C ASP A 113 -1.55 -12.47 1.11
N GLN A 114 -2.46 -12.82 2.02
CA GLN A 114 -3.86 -12.43 1.94
C GLN A 114 -4.01 -10.91 2.13
N LEU A 115 -3.27 -10.33 3.09
CA LEU A 115 -3.26 -8.88 3.30
C LEU A 115 -2.69 -8.14 2.08
N CYS A 116 -1.58 -8.61 1.51
CA CYS A 116 -1.01 -8.03 0.29
C CYS A 116 -2.04 -8.03 -0.86
N ARG A 117 -2.77 -9.14 -1.05
CA ARG A 117 -3.82 -9.24 -2.09
C ARG A 117 -4.98 -8.28 -1.84
N ILE A 118 -5.41 -8.14 -0.59
CA ILE A 118 -6.50 -7.22 -0.22
C ILE A 118 -6.09 -5.76 -0.45
N SER A 119 -4.94 -5.33 0.07
CA SER A 119 -4.43 -3.95 -0.08
C SER A 119 -4.15 -3.60 -1.54
N ARG A 120 -3.57 -4.53 -2.31
CA ARG A 120 -3.40 -4.34 -3.76
C ARG A 120 -4.75 -4.26 -4.49
N GLY A 121 -5.70 -5.12 -4.11
CA GLY A 121 -7.06 -5.10 -4.66
C GLY A 121 -7.79 -3.78 -4.40
N PHE A 122 -7.57 -3.16 -3.23
CA PHE A 122 -8.05 -1.82 -2.91
C PHE A 122 -7.43 -0.79 -3.85
N CYS A 123 -6.10 -0.73 -3.95
CA CYS A 123 -5.39 0.23 -4.81
C CYS A 123 -5.82 0.12 -6.28
N LYS A 124 -5.92 -1.10 -6.82
CA LYS A 124 -6.42 -1.31 -8.20
C LYS A 124 -7.86 -0.90 -8.39
N SER A 125 -8.71 -1.17 -7.40
CA SER A 125 -10.11 -0.78 -7.45
C SER A 125 -10.27 0.73 -7.44
N PHE A 126 -9.47 1.42 -6.63
CA PHE A 126 -9.41 2.88 -6.61
C PHE A 126 -9.09 3.45 -7.99
N LEU A 127 -7.99 3.01 -8.61
CA LEU A 127 -7.58 3.46 -9.95
C LEU A 127 -8.63 3.15 -11.01
N THR A 128 -9.22 1.95 -10.97
CA THR A 128 -10.27 1.56 -11.93
C THR A 128 -11.48 2.48 -11.82
N ILE A 129 -11.98 2.72 -10.59
CA ILE A 129 -13.18 3.54 -10.37
C ILE A 129 -12.88 5.02 -10.69
N MET A 130 -11.69 5.51 -10.34
CA MET A 130 -11.25 6.86 -10.69
C MET A 130 -11.25 7.06 -12.21
N ASN A 131 -10.59 6.16 -12.95
CA ASN A 131 -10.57 6.22 -14.41
C ASN A 131 -11.97 6.12 -15.03
N ASP A 132 -12.88 5.33 -14.45
CA ASP A 132 -14.27 5.25 -14.88
C ASP A 132 -15.03 6.56 -14.64
N ILE A 133 -14.78 7.26 -13.54
CA ILE A 133 -15.41 8.55 -13.23
C ILE A 133 -14.87 9.63 -14.18
N SER A 134 -13.56 9.70 -14.36
CA SER A 134 -12.91 10.67 -15.27
C SER A 134 -13.43 10.53 -16.70
N LYS A 135 -13.51 9.31 -17.23
CA LYS A 135 -14.06 9.05 -18.59
C LYS A 135 -15.51 9.49 -18.76
N ARG A 136 -16.36 9.25 -17.75
CA ARG A 136 -17.77 9.68 -17.80
C ARG A 136 -17.90 11.19 -17.79
N GLN A 137 -16.99 11.89 -17.12
CA GLN A 137 -16.95 13.34 -17.10
C GLN A 137 -16.57 13.90 -18.48
N GLU A 138 -15.55 13.32 -19.13
CA GLU A 138 -15.16 13.68 -20.51
C GLU A 138 -16.30 13.46 -21.53
N GLU A 139 -17.04 12.34 -21.44
CA GLU A 139 -18.17 12.04 -22.33
C GLU A 139 -19.32 13.06 -22.19
N LEU A 140 -19.55 13.57 -20.97
CA LEU A 140 -20.57 14.58 -20.70
C LEU A 140 -20.18 15.97 -21.23
N GLU A 141 -18.89 16.30 -21.26
CA GLU A 141 -18.37 17.54 -21.84
C GLU A 141 -18.44 17.55 -23.37
N VAL A 142 -18.15 16.42 -24.03
CA VAL A 142 -18.21 16.29 -25.50
C VAL A 142 -19.63 16.47 -26.05
N GLN A 143 -20.66 16.19 -25.25
CA GLN A 143 -22.07 16.36 -25.66
C GLN A 143 -22.59 17.80 -25.47
N GLN A 144 -21.89 18.69 -24.74
CA GLN A 144 -22.32 20.07 -24.49
C GLN A 144 -21.13 21.06 -24.42
N PRO A 145 -20.68 21.64 -25.56
CA PRO A 145 -19.51 22.51 -25.61
C PRO A 145 -19.68 23.91 -24.98
N GLU A 146 -20.89 24.32 -24.58
CA GLU A 146 -21.15 25.66 -24.03
C GLU A 146 -20.90 25.81 -22.52
N ARG A 147 -20.55 24.73 -21.79
CA ARG A 147 -20.43 24.78 -20.30
C ARG A 147 -19.08 25.23 -19.77
N GLN A 148 -18.04 25.27 -20.60
CA GLN A 148 -16.68 25.63 -20.16
C GLN A 148 -16.51 27.13 -19.82
N CYS A 149 -17.53 27.96 -20.05
CA CYS A 149 -17.46 29.42 -19.88
C CYS A 149 -18.27 29.97 -18.68
N LEU A 150 -18.77 29.12 -17.76
CA LEU A 150 -19.56 29.56 -16.61
C LEU A 150 -18.79 29.56 -15.28
N CYS A 151 -17.48 29.79 -15.29
CA CYS A 151 -16.70 30.14 -14.11
C CYS A 151 -16.26 31.62 -14.09
N LYS A 152 -16.82 32.46 -14.97
CA LYS A 152 -16.51 33.92 -15.05
C LYS A 152 -17.62 34.86 -14.54
N ALA A 153 -18.70 34.36 -13.98
CA ALA A 153 -19.66 35.16 -13.22
C ALA A 153 -20.14 34.24 -12.09
N GLU A 154 -19.98 34.56 -10.81
CA GLU A 154 -20.69 35.64 -10.14
C GLU A 154 -19.86 36.17 -8.95
N ASN A 155 -19.57 37.48 -8.96
CA ASN A 155 -19.52 38.27 -7.72
C ASN A 155 -20.97 38.64 -7.42
N VAL A 156 -21.64 37.94 -6.50
CA VAL A 156 -22.91 38.43 -5.96
C VAL A 156 -22.87 38.33 -4.45
N ASP A 157 -23.18 39.49 -3.89
CA ASP A 157 -23.20 39.90 -2.50
C ASP A 157 -24.02 38.96 -1.61
N SER A 158 -23.56 38.82 -0.37
CA SER A 158 -24.20 38.00 0.65
C SER A 158 -25.43 38.73 1.18
N ASP A 159 -26.63 38.29 0.82
CA ASP A 159 -27.81 38.33 1.71
C ASP A 159 -29.06 37.77 1.00
N GLN A 160 -29.40 36.52 1.29
CA GLN A 160 -30.73 36.06 1.76
C GLN A 160 -30.91 34.55 1.59
N LEU A 161 -31.42 33.94 2.67
CA LEU A 161 -31.83 32.55 2.77
C LEU A 161 -33.06 32.29 1.90
N ASP A 162 -33.05 31.22 1.10
CA ASP A 162 -34.30 30.50 0.84
C ASP A 162 -34.08 28.99 0.60
N GLU A 163 -34.94 28.23 1.26
CA GLU A 163 -35.01 26.78 1.33
C GLU A 163 -35.91 26.27 0.17
N HIS A 164 -35.60 25.10 -0.39
CA HIS A 164 -36.38 24.34 -1.41
C HIS A 164 -36.15 24.67 -2.88
N ARG A 165 -35.19 23.96 -3.50
CA ARG A 165 -35.45 23.06 -4.65
C ARG A 165 -34.21 22.21 -4.91
N GLY A 166 -34.35 20.89 -4.76
CA GLY A 166 -33.36 19.94 -5.29
C GLY A 166 -33.30 20.06 -6.81
N SER A 167 -32.37 20.87 -7.29
CA SER A 167 -31.89 20.85 -8.67
C SER A 167 -30.52 20.19 -8.65
N THR A 168 -30.43 18.99 -9.22
CA THR A 168 -29.17 18.32 -9.55
C THR A 168 -28.48 19.13 -10.64
N VAL A 169 -27.85 20.24 -10.27
CA VAL A 169 -26.83 20.87 -11.09
C VAL A 169 -25.66 19.89 -11.06
N ALA A 170 -25.30 19.33 -12.22
CA ALA A 170 -24.11 18.50 -12.32
C ALA A 170 -22.93 19.34 -11.84
N ASP A 171 -22.33 18.93 -10.72
CA ASP A 171 -21.14 19.58 -10.17
C ASP A 171 -20.03 19.50 -11.23
N PRO A 172 -19.43 20.63 -11.66
CA PRO A 172 -18.31 20.61 -12.61
C PRO A 172 -17.05 19.97 -12.03
N PHE A 173 -17.03 19.69 -10.72
CA PHE A 173 -15.88 19.12 -10.04
C PHE A 173 -15.96 17.58 -9.93
N PHE A 174 -14.79 16.93 -9.82
CA PHE A 174 -14.66 15.48 -9.78
C PHE A 174 -15.46 14.86 -8.62
N ASP A 175 -16.35 13.91 -8.90
CA ASP A 175 -17.23 13.34 -7.88
C ASP A 175 -16.49 12.37 -6.92
N THR A 176 -15.87 12.96 -5.91
CA THR A 176 -15.19 12.26 -4.80
C THR A 176 -16.15 11.39 -3.99
N THR A 177 -17.43 11.76 -3.90
CA THR A 177 -18.41 11.00 -3.10
C THR A 177 -18.73 9.68 -3.79
N GLU A 178 -19.03 9.71 -5.08
CA GLU A 178 -19.26 8.52 -5.90
C GLU A 178 -18.04 7.58 -5.89
N LEU A 179 -16.83 8.13 -6.00
CA LEU A 179 -15.59 7.35 -5.92
C LEU A 179 -15.51 6.56 -4.60
N ILE A 180 -15.69 7.25 -3.47
CA ILE A 180 -15.58 6.65 -2.13
C ILE A 180 -16.70 5.63 -1.88
N VAL A 181 -17.94 5.93 -2.26
CA VAL A 181 -19.07 5.00 -2.10
C VAL A 181 -18.81 3.71 -2.88
N ARG A 182 -18.46 3.82 -4.17
CA ARG A 182 -18.17 2.64 -5.01
C ARG A 182 -16.96 1.87 -4.51
N LEU A 183 -15.93 2.56 -4.03
CA LEU A 183 -14.72 1.94 -3.51
C LEU A 183 -15.00 1.10 -2.26
N PHE A 184 -15.65 1.69 -1.25
CA PHE A 184 -15.96 0.96 -0.02
C PHE A 184 -17.03 -0.09 -0.21
N GLU A 185 -18.00 0.11 -1.10
CA GLU A 185 -18.96 -0.92 -1.46
C GLU A 185 -18.25 -2.14 -2.07
N LYS A 186 -17.30 -1.92 -2.99
CA LYS A 186 -16.51 -2.99 -3.60
C LYS A 186 -15.58 -3.66 -2.58
N PHE A 187 -14.91 -2.87 -1.73
CA PHE A 187 -13.99 -3.37 -0.70
C PHE A 187 -14.71 -4.22 0.35
N SER A 188 -15.90 -3.79 0.78
CA SER A 188 -16.70 -4.46 1.82
C SER A 188 -17.36 -5.75 1.33
N LYS A 189 -17.63 -5.86 0.02
CA LYS A 189 -18.19 -7.07 -0.60
C LYS A 189 -17.19 -8.22 -0.73
N GLY A 190 -15.90 -7.98 -0.51
CA GLY A 190 -14.88 -9.03 -0.51
C GLY A 190 -15.10 -10.01 0.66
N PRO A 191 -15.47 -11.30 0.42
CA PRO A 191 -15.89 -12.24 1.48
C PRO A 191 -14.80 -12.63 2.48
N SER A 192 -13.62 -12.02 2.42
CA SER A 192 -12.48 -12.31 3.30
C SER A 192 -11.76 -11.07 3.85
N THR A 193 -12.17 -9.85 3.48
CA THR A 193 -11.43 -8.62 3.83
C THR A 193 -11.39 -8.44 5.35
N ILE A 194 -12.56 -8.38 5.98
CA ILE A 194 -12.69 -8.18 7.42
C ILE A 194 -12.03 -9.33 8.19
N SER A 195 -12.30 -10.57 7.78
CA SER A 195 -11.73 -11.75 8.44
C SER A 195 -10.20 -11.80 8.37
N ALA A 196 -9.59 -11.31 7.29
CA ALA A 196 -8.14 -11.29 7.15
C ALA A 196 -7.49 -10.30 8.11
N TYR A 197 -7.99 -9.07 8.20
CA TYR A 197 -7.47 -8.10 9.18
C TYR A 197 -7.77 -8.53 10.62
N GLN A 198 -8.93 -9.13 10.89
CA GLN A 198 -9.24 -9.71 12.20
C GLN A 198 -8.24 -10.81 12.58
N ALA A 199 -7.96 -11.74 11.67
CA ALA A 199 -6.98 -12.80 11.92
C ALA A 199 -5.59 -12.23 12.21
N TYR A 200 -5.17 -11.20 11.46
CA TYR A 200 -3.90 -10.51 11.71
C TYR A 200 -3.84 -9.88 13.12
N CYS A 201 -4.88 -9.12 13.49
CA CYS A 201 -4.94 -8.45 14.79
C CYS A 201 -5.00 -9.44 15.96
N ILE A 202 -5.79 -10.52 15.85
CA ILE A 202 -5.92 -11.54 16.89
C ILE A 202 -4.58 -12.25 17.13
N ASN A 203 -3.85 -12.56 16.05
CA ASN A 203 -2.59 -13.30 16.14
C ASN A 203 -1.39 -12.41 16.50
N TYR A 204 -1.50 -11.08 16.37
CA TYR A 204 -0.40 -10.14 16.58
C TYR A 204 0.39 -10.39 17.87
N LYS A 205 -0.31 -10.57 19.00
CA LYS A 205 0.33 -10.81 20.29
C LYS A 205 1.16 -12.11 20.29
N ALA A 206 0.57 -13.21 19.80
CA ALA A 206 1.24 -14.51 19.74
C ALA A 206 2.45 -14.46 18.78
N THR A 207 2.31 -13.78 17.65
CA THR A 207 3.40 -13.54 16.70
C THR A 207 4.55 -12.75 17.33
N MET A 208 4.27 -11.70 18.10
CA MET A 208 5.31 -10.93 18.80
C MET A 208 6.00 -11.73 19.92
N GLU A 209 5.26 -12.56 20.65
CA GLU A 209 5.83 -13.47 21.66
C GLU A 209 6.74 -14.52 21.01
N TYR A 210 6.31 -15.09 19.86
CA TYR A 210 7.12 -16.02 19.08
C TYR A 210 8.40 -15.36 18.54
N LEU A 211 8.28 -14.17 17.94
CA LEU A 211 9.42 -13.37 17.48
C LEU A 211 10.42 -13.09 18.61
N GLY A 212 9.92 -12.74 19.80
CA GLY A 212 10.75 -12.58 20.99
C GLY A 212 11.46 -13.87 21.40
N SER A 213 10.78 -15.02 21.32
CA SER A 213 11.35 -16.33 21.64
C SER A 213 12.47 -16.75 20.69
N ILE A 214 12.28 -16.59 19.38
CA ILE A 214 13.29 -16.96 18.38
C ILE A 214 14.53 -16.06 18.48
N ARG A 215 14.38 -14.76 18.74
CA ARG A 215 15.51 -13.84 18.95
C ARG A 215 16.39 -14.24 20.14
N GLN A 216 15.82 -14.86 21.17
CA GLN A 216 16.58 -15.34 22.33
C GLN A 216 17.24 -16.69 22.09
N LYS A 217 16.62 -17.57 21.31
CA LYS A 217 17.03 -18.97 21.16
C LYS A 217 17.93 -19.21 19.93
N GLU A 218 17.75 -18.42 18.88
CA GLU A 218 18.32 -18.66 17.56
C GLU A 218 19.27 -17.53 17.15
N GLU A 219 20.56 -17.68 17.46
CA GLU A 219 21.59 -16.72 17.06
C GLU A 219 21.65 -16.53 15.53
N ARG A 220 21.38 -17.60 14.77
CA ARG A 220 21.32 -17.55 13.31
C ARG A 220 20.20 -16.63 12.82
N PHE A 221 19.06 -16.61 13.52
CA PHE A 221 17.95 -15.72 13.18
C PHE A 221 18.30 -14.25 13.45
N ASN A 222 19.00 -13.96 14.55
CA ASN A 222 19.49 -12.60 14.82
C ASN A 222 20.45 -12.11 13.73
N GLU A 223 21.32 -12.99 13.23
CA GLU A 223 22.20 -12.63 12.12
C GLU A 223 21.41 -12.42 10.82
N PHE A 224 20.42 -13.27 10.54
CA PHE A 224 19.49 -13.09 9.43
C PHE A 224 18.80 -11.72 9.48
N GLU A 225 18.20 -11.34 10.61
CA GLU A 225 17.56 -10.03 10.78
C GLU A 225 18.55 -8.88 10.57
N ARG A 226 19.75 -8.98 11.15
CA ARG A 226 20.79 -7.95 11.05
C ARG A 226 21.25 -7.75 9.60
N VAL A 227 21.51 -8.83 8.87
CA VAL A 227 21.93 -8.78 7.47
C VAL A 227 20.82 -8.20 6.61
N THR A 228 19.59 -8.68 6.81
CA THR A 228 18.40 -8.20 6.09
C THR A 228 18.23 -6.69 6.27
N CYS A 229 18.27 -6.19 7.51
CA CYS A 229 18.18 -4.75 7.79
C CYS A 229 19.32 -3.93 7.15
N LEU A 230 20.56 -4.44 7.16
CA LEU A 230 21.70 -3.74 6.54
C LEU A 230 21.57 -3.66 5.02
N LEU A 231 21.05 -4.70 4.39
CA LEU A 231 20.85 -4.71 2.94
C LEU A 231 19.72 -3.76 2.53
N ILE A 232 18.62 -3.67 3.29
CA ILE A 232 17.58 -2.65 3.08
C ILE A 232 18.15 -1.24 3.24
N GLY A 233 18.89 -0.97 4.32
CA GLY A 233 19.47 0.35 4.58
C GLY A 233 20.47 0.77 3.51
N SER A 234 21.09 -0.20 2.82
CA SER A 234 21.98 0.07 1.68
C SER A 234 21.22 0.32 0.38
N LEU A 235 20.02 -0.26 0.23
CA LEU A 235 19.13 -0.09 -0.94
C LEU A 235 18.29 1.19 -0.87
N GLN A 236 17.95 1.69 0.32
CA GLN A 236 17.25 2.97 0.52
C GLN A 236 18.17 4.21 0.43
N SER A 237 19.47 3.99 0.26
CA SER A 237 20.48 5.06 0.20
C SER A 237 21.03 5.29 -1.22
N ILE A 238 20.40 4.69 -2.22
CA ILE A 238 20.60 4.90 -3.67
C ILE A 238 19.32 5.53 -4.21
#